data_AF-A0A5J4LPQ6-F1
#
_entry.id   AF-A0A5J4LPQ6-F1
#
_cell.length_a   1.000
_cell.length_b   1.000
_cell.length_c   1.000
_cell.angle_alpha   90.00
_cell.angle_beta   90.00
_cell.angle_gamma   90.00
#
_symmetry.space_group_name_H-M   'P 1'
#
loop_
_entity.id
_entity.type
_entity.pdbx_description
1 polymer ?
#
loop_
_entity_poly.entity_id
_entity_poly.type
_entity_poly.pdbx_seq_one_letter_code
_entity_poly.pdbx_strand_id
1 'polypeptide(L)'
;MHSGHTAAFAAYERRLRPFAERNQALATRGDTAVTPTTREQLESRNALLRDPESIAKEMATASAQAGRTAHSGLLLPEYAGVL
;
A
#
# COMPACT_ATOMS: atom_id res chain seq x y z
N MET A 1 -21.68 0.10 17.20
CA MET A 1 -22.00 1.55 17.12
C MET A 1 -21.21 2.31 18.17
N HIS A 2 -20.79 3.55 17.87
CA HIS A 2 -20.09 4.41 18.83
C HIS A 2 -21.08 5.41 19.45
N SER A 3 -20.85 5.81 20.71
CA SER A 3 -21.74 6.69 21.48
C SER A 3 -21.72 8.17 21.04
N GLY A 4 -21.04 8.50 19.94
CA GLY A 4 -20.90 9.85 19.41
C GLY A 4 -19.67 10.01 18.51
N HIS A 5 -19.52 11.16 17.85
CA HIS A 5 -18.43 11.40 16.89
C HIS A 5 -17.03 11.31 17.53
N THR A 6 -16.87 11.75 18.78
CA THR A 6 -15.58 11.67 19.48
C THR A 6 -15.15 10.22 19.70
N ALA A 7 -16.09 9.36 20.12
CA ALA A 7 -15.84 7.93 20.28
C ALA A 7 -15.56 7.26 18.93
N ALA A 8 -16.22 7.70 17.86
CA ALA A 8 -15.98 7.21 16.51
C ALA A 8 -14.59 7.58 15.97
N PHE A 9 -14.15 8.84 16.11
CA PHE A 9 -12.81 9.25 15.69
C PHE A 9 -11.71 8.55 16.49
N ALA A 10 -11.89 8.38 17.80
CA ALA A 10 -10.93 7.63 18.60
C ALA A 10 -10.84 6.16 18.17
N ALA A 11 -11.95 5.53 17.79
CA ALA A 11 -11.97 4.16 17.29
C ALA A 11 -11.34 4.04 15.89
N TYR A 12 -11.64 4.98 14.99
CA TYR A 12 -11.00 5.11 13.67
C TYR A 12 -9.49 5.20 13.83
N GLU A 13 -9.02 6.13 14.66
CA GLU A 13 -7.60 6.39 14.86
C GLU A 13 -6.86 5.14 15.35
N ARG A 14 -7.36 4.51 16.41
CA ARG A 14 -6.74 3.28 16.95
C ARG A 14 -6.68 2.16 15.92
N ARG A 15 -7.67 2.06 15.03
CA ARG A 15 -7.71 1.01 14.02
C ARG A 15 -6.78 1.30 12.85
N LEU A 16 -6.76 2.55 12.38
CA LEU A 16 -6.07 2.92 11.15
C LEU A 16 -4.59 3.23 11.38
N ARG A 17 -4.18 3.75 12.55
CA ARG A 17 -2.78 4.15 12.78
C ARG A 17 -1.76 3.06 12.48
N PRO A 18 -1.89 1.82 13.00
CA PRO A 18 -0.90 0.79 12.74
C PRO A 18 -0.86 0.34 11.28
N PHE A 19 -1.97 0.45 10.56
CA PHE A 19 -2.02 0.17 9.12
C PHE A 19 -1.35 1.29 8.32
N ALA A 20 -1.65 2.55 8.65
CA ALA A 20 -1.05 3.70 8.01
C ALA A 20 0.48 3.73 8.20
N GLU A 21 0.96 3.53 9.43
CA GLU A 21 2.40 3.51 9.74
C GLU A 21 3.13 2.38 8.99
N ARG A 22 2.54 1.19 8.88
CA ARG A 22 3.11 0.09 8.10
C ARG A 22 3.22 0.41 6.61
N ASN A 23 2.18 1.02 6.02
CA ASN A 23 2.22 1.43 4.62
C ASN A 23 3.23 2.58 4.40
N GLN A 24 3.32 3.53 5.33
CA GLN A 24 4.29 4.62 5.27
C GLN A 24 5.73 4.13 5.39
N ALA A 25 6.00 3.12 6.22
CA ALA A 25 7.33 2.52 6.32
C ALA A 25 7.78 1.82 5.03
N LEU A 26 6.84 1.31 4.25
CA LEU A 26 7.09 0.71 2.93
C LEU A 26 7.16 1.75 1.81
N ALA A 27 6.41 2.84 1.95
CA ALA A 27 6.46 4.01 1.07
C ALA A 27 7.75 4.80 1.34
N THR A 28 8.86 4.29 0.82
CA THR A 28 10.15 4.99 0.85
C THR A 28 10.15 6.13 -0.18
N ARG A 29 11.18 6.32 -1.01
CA ARG A 29 11.31 7.55 -1.82
C ARG A 29 10.33 7.69 -2.99
N GLY A 30 9.35 6.81 -3.15
CA GLY A 30 8.61 6.71 -4.41
C GLY A 30 9.62 6.36 -5.49
N ASP A 31 9.98 5.09 -5.54
CA ASP A 31 11.09 4.61 -6.35
C ASP A 31 10.92 5.08 -7.81
N THR A 32 12.04 5.23 -8.51
CA THR A 32 12.13 5.61 -9.94
C THR A 32 11.26 4.72 -10.84
N ALA A 33 10.83 3.56 -10.34
CA ALA A 33 9.82 2.70 -10.94
C ALA A 33 8.43 3.36 -11.08
N VAL A 34 7.98 4.19 -10.14
CA VAL A 34 6.65 4.84 -10.19
C VAL A 34 6.75 6.22 -10.83
N THR A 35 7.69 7.04 -10.37
CA THR A 35 7.91 8.42 -10.83
C THR A 35 9.32 8.55 -11.39
N PRO A 36 9.62 8.00 -12.58
CA PRO A 36 10.92 8.20 -13.22
C PRO A 36 11.12 9.69 -13.50
N THR A 37 12.30 10.19 -13.14
CA THR A 37 12.67 11.62 -13.27
C THR A 37 13.63 11.86 -14.44
N THR A 38 14.18 10.80 -15.02
CA THR A 38 15.04 10.87 -16.23
C THR A 38 14.50 9.98 -17.35
N ARG A 39 14.99 10.22 -18.57
CA ARG A 39 14.65 9.40 -19.74
C ARG A 39 15.11 7.96 -19.55
N GLU A 40 16.31 7.77 -19.03
CA GLU A 40 16.93 6.47 -18.81
C GLU A 40 16.13 5.65 -17.78
N GLN A 41 15.68 6.29 -16.69
CA GLN A 41 14.80 5.67 -15.70
C GLN A 41 13.46 5.25 -16.33
N LEU A 42 12.89 6.12 -17.17
CA LEU A 42 11.64 5.83 -17.88
C LEU A 42 11.78 4.64 -18.85
N GLU A 43 12.87 4.62 -19.62
CA GLU A 43 13.16 3.55 -20.57
C GLU A 43 13.41 2.21 -19.87
N SER A 44 14.21 2.21 -18.79
CA SER A 44 14.45 1.05 -17.96
C SER A 44 13.16 0.47 -17.38
N ARG A 45 12.31 1.31 -16.78
CA ARG A 45 10.99 0.92 -16.29
C ARG A 45 10.13 0.35 -17.42
N ASN A 46 10.07 1.00 -18.57
CA ASN A 46 9.25 0.55 -19.69
C ASN A 46 9.75 -0.77 -20.29
N ALA A 47 11.05 -1.04 -20.27
CA ALA A 47 11.60 -2.34 -20.66
C ALA A 47 11.16 -3.43 -19.68
N LEU A 48 11.29 -3.18 -18.37
CA LEU A 48 10.84 -4.08 -17.32
C LEU A 48 9.33 -4.37 -17.42
N LEU A 49 8.48 -3.36 -17.63
CA LEU A 49 7.02 -3.51 -17.75
C LEU A 49 6.57 -4.31 -18.97
N ARG A 50 7.37 -4.37 -20.04
CA ARG A 50 7.03 -5.11 -21.26
C ARG A 50 7.43 -6.58 -21.21
N ASP A 51 8.27 -6.97 -20.27
CA ASP A 51 8.72 -8.35 -20.09
C ASP A 51 7.98 -9.02 -18.92
N PRO A 52 7.08 -9.99 -19.18
CA PRO A 52 6.35 -10.71 -18.14
C PRO A 52 7.25 -11.43 -17.14
N GLU A 53 8.41 -11.95 -17.56
CA GLU A 53 9.34 -12.63 -16.65
C GLU A 53 9.99 -11.65 -15.68
N SER A 54 10.40 -10.48 -16.18
CA SER A 54 10.93 -9.41 -15.35
C SER A 54 9.90 -8.93 -14.32
N ILE A 55 8.63 -8.80 -14.71
CA ILE A 55 7.56 -8.46 -13.77
C ILE A 55 7.36 -9.54 -12.72
N ALA A 56 7.34 -10.82 -13.10
CA ALA A 56 7.19 -11.91 -12.16
C ALA A 56 8.32 -11.91 -11.11
N LYS A 57 9.56 -11.65 -11.53
CA LYS A 57 10.73 -11.54 -10.63
C LYS A 57 10.59 -10.34 -9.70
N GLU A 58 10.19 -9.18 -10.21
CA GLU A 58 9.99 -7.97 -9.41
C GLU A 58 8.89 -8.17 -8.35
N MET A 59 7.79 -8.82 -8.73
CA MET A 59 6.70 -9.16 -7.82
C MET A 59 7.09 -10.23 -6.78
N ALA A 60 8.13 -11.02 -7.02
CA ALA A 60 8.60 -12.04 -6.09
C ALA A 60 9.59 -11.51 -5.03
N THR A 61 9.99 -10.24 -5.10
CA THR A 61 10.91 -9.65 -4.12
C THR A 61 10.29 -9.59 -2.71
N ALA A 62 11.14 -9.60 -1.68
CA ALA A 62 10.70 -9.50 -0.29
C ALA A 62 9.94 -8.18 -0.02
N SER A 63 10.35 -7.09 -0.67
CA SER A 63 9.67 -5.78 -0.58
C SER A 63 8.27 -5.84 -1.21
N ALA A 64 8.13 -6.41 -2.40
CA ALA A 64 6.83 -6.60 -3.04
C ALA A 64 5.89 -7.49 -2.21
N GLN A 65 6.43 -8.54 -1.59
CA GLN A 65 5.66 -9.40 -0.69
C GLN A 65 5.22 -8.63 0.57
N ALA A 66 6.11 -7.86 1.19
CA ALA A 66 5.78 -7.01 2.34
C ALA A 66 4.69 -5.98 1.99
N GLY A 67 4.77 -5.38 0.80
CA GLY A 67 3.74 -4.50 0.23
C GLY A 67 2.37 -5.17 0.14
N ARG A 68 2.30 -6.39 -0.42
CA ARG A 68 1.05 -7.16 -0.50
C ARG A 68 0.49 -7.50 0.87
N THR A 69 1.33 -7.94 1.80
CA THR A 69 0.92 -8.26 3.17
C THR A 69 0.42 -7.02 3.91
N ALA A 70 1.05 -5.85 3.73
CA ALA A 70 0.57 -4.60 4.30
C ALA A 70 -0.78 -4.18 3.68
N HIS A 71 -0.91 -4.29 2.36
CA HIS A 71 -2.14 -3.94 1.62
C HIS A 71 -3.37 -4.70 2.12
N SER A 72 -3.24 -6.01 2.37
CA SER A 72 -4.33 -6.85 2.87
C SER A 72 -4.40 -6.95 4.40
N GLY A 73 -3.54 -6.23 5.12
CA GLY A 73 -3.41 -6.34 6.58
C GLY A 73 -4.47 -5.57 7.38
N LEU A 74 -5.29 -4.72 6.74
CA LEU A 74 -6.37 -4.02 7.43
C LEU A 74 -7.58 -4.93 7.58
N LEU A 75 -7.88 -5.33 8.81
CA LEU A 75 -9.17 -5.92 9.11
C LEU A 75 -10.24 -4.85 8.94
N LEU A 76 -11.34 -5.15 8.25
CA LEU A 76 -12.48 -4.22 8.12
C LEU A 76 -13.53 -4.53 9.19
N PRO A 77 -14.07 -3.52 9.90
CA PRO A 77 -15.20 -3.74 10.80
C PRO A 77 -16.44 -4.16 10.00
N GLU A 78 -17.27 -4.99 10.61
CA GLU A 78 -18.65 -5.13 10.16
C GLU A 78 -19.39 -3.84 10.53
N TYR A 79 -19.75 -3.07 9.50
CA TYR A 79 -20.68 -1.99 9.66
C TYR A 79 -22.08 -2.60 9.52
N ALA A 80 -22.90 -2.50 10.56
CA ALA A 80 -24.31 -2.80 10.43
C ALA A 80 -24.85 -1.89 9.31
N GLY A 81 -25.17 -2.49 8.17
CA GLY A 81 -25.76 -1.78 7.05
C GLY A 81 -27.03 -1.12 7.55
N VAL A 82 -27.03 0.21 7.62
CA VAL A 82 -28.28 0.95 7.65
C VAL A 82 -28.82 0.82 6.23
N LEU A 83 -29.64 -0.21 6.00
CA LEU A 83 -30.57 -0.25 4.88
C LEU A 83 -31.76 0.64 5.23
#